data_AF-A0A7S4ZTI9-F1
#
_entry.id   AF-A0A7S4ZTI9-F1
#
_cell.length_a   1.000
_cell.length_b   1.000
_cell.length_c   1.000
_cell.angle_alpha   90.00
_cell.angle_beta   90.00
_cell.angle_gamma   90.00
#
_symmetry.space_group_name_H-M   'P 1'
#
loop_
_entity.id
_entity.type
_entity.pdbx_description
1 polymer ?
#
loop_
_entity_poly.entity_id
_entity_poly.type
_entity_poly.pdbx_seq_one_letter_code
_entity_poly.pdbx_strand_id
1 'polypeptide(L)'
;MYRDILGDCFLLRFPDGEKTVHMLIDFGILQGMPLAKERARRIMTDIVSVTDVIDILVVTHEHVDHLSGFYHARDIFEPVTVKELWLAWTEDPRDDQANRLRQGRKTAMSLLEKSYNAFAARGFAQEADLEEDQGEDGSKHTSPLDGLRNVMSFSGIGPSSLGATADATTAGILNTLKARAQSVRYLEPGQDVFALAGLSYVKTYVMGPPRDDVLLHKSDPSKARPEVYALSADSNDGYFLSTAVSLMEDGVLLDADARQKLKLSLPFGFRNLIAIDPKSGTVGAQQDPIAQETFLKRYNDPEDEWRRVDVDWLWASETIALKLDSDTNNTSLVLALEIGTGSDSRVMLFPGDAQVGNWLSWSTYVWPKGKQPQDEGVATSQSLLAKTVLYKVGHHASHNATLREQGLELMTHRELVAMIPVQQEFANKSKHWNMPFPSLLKRLEEKTLGRVIRADRAKSDLQAPATNADTAGQLTPQEWAGFLANLREISDLEGPVALEYRLPAPAIV
;
A
#
# COMPACT_ATOMS: atom_id res chain seq x y z
N MET A 1 10.08 6.92 13.17
CA MET A 1 9.51 5.68 12.56
C MET A 1 9.30 4.69 13.68
N TYR A 2 8.07 4.21 13.87
CA TYR A 2 7.80 3.15 14.83
C TYR A 2 8.28 1.80 14.30
N ARG A 3 8.66 0.91 15.22
CA ARG A 3 9.44 -0.29 14.92
C ARG A 3 8.64 -1.58 15.05
N ASP A 4 9.26 -2.65 14.57
CA ASP A 4 8.83 -4.05 14.71
C ASP A 4 7.37 -4.27 14.26
N ILE A 5 6.97 -3.51 13.25
CA ILE A 5 5.70 -3.62 12.55
C ILE A 5 5.98 -3.71 11.05
N LEU A 6 5.16 -4.48 10.35
CA LEU A 6 4.99 -4.39 8.90
C LEU A 6 3.77 -3.50 8.70
N GLY A 7 4.02 -2.29 8.23
CA GLY A 7 3.04 -1.20 8.18
C GLY A 7 3.69 0.14 8.48
N ASP A 8 2.95 1.21 8.24
CA ASP A 8 3.45 2.57 8.35
C ASP A 8 2.95 3.26 9.63
N CYS A 9 3.91 3.87 10.35
CA CYS A 9 3.61 4.79 11.45
C CYS A 9 4.81 5.72 11.70
N PHE A 10 4.64 7.00 11.39
CA PHE A 10 5.69 8.01 11.50
C PHE A 10 5.18 9.25 12.25
N LEU A 11 5.72 9.51 13.43
CA LEU A 11 5.56 10.79 14.11
C LEU A 11 6.70 11.75 13.73
N LEU A 12 6.35 12.80 13.01
CA LEU A 12 7.24 13.90 12.63
C LEU A 12 7.01 15.08 13.58
N ARG A 13 8.10 15.76 13.94
CA ARG A 13 8.11 16.89 14.88
C ARG A 13 8.86 18.05 14.26
N PHE A 14 8.17 19.17 14.09
CA PHE A 14 8.70 20.39 13.51
C PHE A 14 8.77 21.48 14.58
N PRO A 15 9.96 22.01 14.90
CA PRO A 15 10.09 23.08 15.90
C PRO A 15 9.42 24.39 15.46
N ASP A 16 8.60 24.97 16.33
CA ASP A 16 7.95 26.28 16.15
C ASP A 16 8.20 27.16 17.39
N GLY A 17 9.40 27.73 17.46
CA GLY A 17 9.87 28.43 18.66
C GLY A 17 9.92 27.47 19.87
N GLU A 18 9.11 27.75 20.89
CA GLU A 18 8.96 26.89 22.07
C GLU A 18 7.93 25.76 21.88
N LYS A 19 7.15 25.79 20.79
CA LYS A 19 6.16 24.78 20.46
C LYS A 19 6.74 23.78 19.46
N THR A 20 6.03 22.68 19.27
CA THR A 20 6.32 21.68 18.25
C THR A 20 5.05 21.37 17.49
N VAL A 21 5.10 21.46 16.17
CA VAL A 21 4.04 20.96 15.29
C VAL A 21 4.24 19.46 15.10
N HIS A 22 3.19 18.69 15.39
CA HIS A 22 3.19 17.23 15.30
C HIS A 22 2.42 16.76 14.07
N MET A 23 3.09 15.97 13.23
CA MET A 23 2.50 15.34 12.07
C MET A 23 2.62 13.83 12.20
N LEU A 24 1.48 13.13 12.29
CA LEU A 24 1.43 11.67 12.27
C LEU A 24 1.10 11.22 10.84
N ILE A 25 1.95 10.41 10.23
CA ILE A 25 1.72 9.80 8.93
C ILE A 25 1.46 8.32 9.14
N ASP A 26 0.22 7.93 8.86
CA ASP A 26 -0.35 6.60 9.06
C ASP A 26 -0.20 6.07 10.50
N PHE A 27 -0.95 5.00 10.79
CA PHE A 27 -0.78 4.20 11.99
C PHE A 27 -1.42 2.84 11.77
N GLY A 28 -0.69 1.96 11.10
CA GLY A 28 -1.17 0.61 10.84
C GLY A 28 -0.14 -0.48 11.05
N ILE A 29 -0.67 -1.67 11.23
CA ILE A 29 0.04 -2.92 11.42
C ILE A 29 -0.70 -3.97 10.59
N LEU A 30 0.04 -4.68 9.75
CA LEU A 30 -0.53 -5.66 8.83
C LEU A 30 -1.30 -6.77 9.56
N GLN A 31 -2.41 -7.20 8.94
CA GLN A 31 -3.23 -8.29 9.48
C GLN A 31 -2.44 -9.60 9.60
N GLY A 32 -2.61 -10.24 10.75
CA GLY A 32 -1.97 -11.52 11.08
C GLY A 32 -0.61 -11.37 11.78
N MET A 33 -0.10 -10.14 11.94
CA MET A 33 1.11 -9.93 12.73
C MET A 33 0.91 -10.37 14.20
N PRO A 34 1.90 -11.06 14.79
CA PRO A 34 1.85 -11.42 16.20
C PRO A 34 1.78 -10.19 17.10
N LEU A 35 0.87 -10.22 18.08
CA LEU A 35 0.68 -9.16 19.08
C LEU A 35 0.33 -7.80 18.45
N ALA A 36 -0.32 -7.77 17.28
CA ALA A 36 -0.63 -6.52 16.57
C ALA A 36 -1.38 -5.51 17.46
N LYS A 37 -2.35 -5.98 18.26
CA LYS A 37 -3.11 -5.10 19.16
C LYS A 37 -2.23 -4.52 20.26
N GLU A 38 -1.44 -5.35 20.92
CA GLU A 38 -0.52 -4.94 21.98
C GLU A 38 0.53 -3.96 21.44
N ARG A 39 1.13 -4.26 20.28
CA ARG A 39 2.09 -3.38 19.59
C ARG A 39 1.46 -2.02 19.25
N ALA A 40 0.25 -2.01 18.68
CA ALA A 40 -0.45 -0.75 18.38
C ALA A 40 -0.70 0.06 19.65
N ARG A 41 -1.18 -0.57 20.72
CA ARG A 41 -1.41 0.13 22.00
C ARG A 41 -0.12 0.72 22.57
N ARG A 42 0.98 -0.03 22.51
CA ARG A 42 2.30 0.43 22.97
C ARG A 42 2.80 1.62 22.15
N ILE A 43 2.69 1.56 20.83
CA ILE A 43 3.02 2.67 19.92
C ILE A 43 2.17 3.91 20.24
N MET A 44 0.85 3.78 20.34
CA MET A 44 -0.02 4.92 20.64
C MET A 44 0.23 5.50 22.03
N THR A 45 0.61 4.66 23.02
CA THR A 45 1.02 5.14 24.34
C THR A 45 2.27 6.01 24.27
N ASP A 46 3.27 5.62 23.47
CA ASP A 46 4.45 6.44 23.21
C ASP A 46 4.08 7.75 22.50
N ILE A 47 3.23 7.72 21.47
CA ILE A 47 2.74 8.93 20.79
C ILE A 47 2.09 9.89 21.79
N VAL A 48 1.18 9.40 22.63
CA VAL A 48 0.47 10.20 23.65
C VAL A 48 1.42 10.72 24.74
N SER A 49 2.52 10.02 25.01
CA SER A 49 3.56 10.52 25.93
C SER A 49 4.33 11.73 25.37
N VAL A 50 4.36 11.87 24.03
CA VAL A 50 5.02 12.98 23.33
C VAL A 50 4.06 14.15 23.12
N THR A 51 2.81 13.87 22.74
CA THR A 51 1.80 14.90 22.48
C THR A 51 0.38 14.37 22.63
N ASP A 52 -0.52 15.20 23.14
CA ASP A 52 -1.97 15.00 23.12
C ASP A 52 -2.67 15.70 21.94
N VAL A 53 -1.89 16.45 21.14
CA VAL A 53 -2.35 17.17 19.95
C VAL A 53 -1.55 16.74 18.72
N ILE A 54 -2.27 16.21 17.72
CA ILE A 54 -1.76 15.97 16.37
C ILE A 54 -2.26 17.13 15.49
N ASP A 55 -1.35 18.00 15.08
CA ASP A 55 -1.69 19.12 14.20
C ASP A 55 -2.10 18.62 12.80
N ILE A 56 -1.38 17.62 12.29
CA ILE A 56 -1.66 17.02 10.98
C ILE A 56 -1.64 15.50 11.11
N LEU A 57 -2.77 14.86 10.88
CA LEU A 57 -2.84 13.43 10.62
C LEU A 57 -2.90 13.20 9.12
N VAL A 58 -1.97 12.45 8.56
CA VAL A 58 -2.00 12.00 7.17
C VAL A 58 -2.40 10.53 7.16
N VAL A 59 -3.42 10.20 6.36
CA VAL A 59 -3.67 8.81 5.94
C VAL A 59 -3.33 8.73 4.46
N THR A 60 -2.34 7.90 4.11
CA THR A 60 -1.84 7.84 2.74
C THR A 60 -2.83 7.16 1.81
N HIS A 61 -3.38 6.01 2.22
CA HIS A 61 -4.39 5.25 1.48
C HIS A 61 -5.10 4.22 2.39
N GLU A 62 -6.15 3.59 1.87
CA GLU A 62 -7.02 2.68 2.61
C GLU A 62 -6.52 1.22 2.65
N HIS A 63 -5.33 1.01 3.25
CA HIS A 63 -4.80 -0.31 3.59
C HIS A 63 -4.72 -0.54 5.10
N VAL A 64 -4.84 -1.81 5.51
CA VAL A 64 -4.90 -2.20 6.94
C VAL A 64 -3.63 -1.82 7.67
N ASP A 65 -2.49 -2.03 7.07
CA ASP A 65 -1.16 -1.69 7.58
C ASP A 65 -0.85 -0.19 7.58
N HIS A 66 -1.81 0.65 7.19
CA HIS A 66 -1.79 2.11 7.37
C HIS A 66 -2.82 2.62 8.39
N LEU A 67 -3.88 1.84 8.68
CA LEU A 67 -5.05 2.30 9.45
C LEU A 67 -5.35 1.48 10.73
N SER A 68 -4.97 0.20 10.78
CA SER A 68 -5.44 -0.75 11.81
C SER A 68 -5.06 -0.36 13.23
N GLY A 69 -3.97 0.39 13.41
CA GLY A 69 -3.52 0.87 14.71
C GLY A 69 -4.57 1.74 15.39
N PHE A 70 -5.28 2.59 14.64
CA PHE A 70 -6.36 3.43 15.16
C PHE A 70 -7.50 2.61 15.75
N TYR A 71 -7.81 1.45 15.17
CA TYR A 71 -8.80 0.54 15.71
C TYR A 71 -8.27 -0.20 16.95
N HIS A 72 -7.05 -0.73 16.86
CA HIS A 72 -6.43 -1.52 17.94
C HIS A 72 -6.15 -0.72 19.22
N ALA A 73 -5.85 0.57 19.09
CA ALA A 73 -5.54 1.49 20.19
C ALA A 73 -6.60 2.59 20.38
N ARG A 74 -7.85 2.34 19.93
CA ARG A 74 -8.94 3.34 19.90
C ARG A 74 -9.17 4.09 21.21
N ASP A 75 -9.09 3.39 22.34
CA ASP A 75 -9.29 3.93 23.69
C ASP A 75 -8.16 4.87 24.11
N ILE A 76 -6.93 4.61 23.65
CA ILE A 76 -5.75 5.46 23.94
C ILE A 76 -5.72 6.65 22.99
N PHE A 77 -6.18 6.47 21.76
CA PHE A 77 -6.28 7.53 20.75
C PHE A 77 -7.49 8.46 20.99
N GLU A 78 -8.54 7.99 21.65
CA GLU A 78 -9.76 8.76 21.91
C GLU A 78 -9.59 10.14 22.56
N PRO A 79 -8.67 10.37 23.52
CA PRO A 79 -8.41 11.70 24.06
C PRO A 79 -7.56 12.60 23.14
N VAL A 80 -6.92 12.06 22.10
CA VAL A 80 -6.01 12.82 21.23
C VAL A 80 -6.79 13.77 20.32
N THR A 81 -6.37 15.03 20.29
CA THR A 81 -6.94 16.04 19.40
C THR A 81 -6.28 15.98 18.03
N VAL A 82 -7.07 15.86 16.95
CA VAL A 82 -6.58 15.94 15.57
C VAL A 82 -7.10 17.23 14.94
N LYS A 83 -6.20 18.16 14.58
CA LYS A 83 -6.60 19.45 13.97
C LYS A 83 -6.93 19.31 12.49
N GLU A 84 -5.98 18.81 11.70
CA GLU A 84 -6.17 18.57 10.26
C GLU A 84 -6.01 17.08 9.95
N LEU A 85 -6.96 16.49 9.22
CA LEU A 85 -6.81 15.20 8.55
C LEU A 85 -6.55 15.44 7.07
N TRP A 86 -5.41 14.98 6.56
CA TRP A 86 -5.03 15.09 5.16
C TRP A 86 -5.20 13.75 4.47
N LEU A 87 -5.93 13.79 3.35
CA LEU A 87 -6.26 12.63 2.53
C LEU A 87 -5.99 12.95 1.06
N ALA A 88 -5.78 11.93 0.24
CA ALA A 88 -5.78 12.08 -1.21
C ALA A 88 -7.16 12.51 -1.74
N TRP A 89 -7.20 13.12 -2.93
CA TRP A 89 -8.44 13.43 -3.63
C TRP A 89 -9.32 12.21 -3.91
N THR A 90 -8.73 11.00 -3.96
CA THR A 90 -9.42 9.72 -4.08
C THR A 90 -10.36 9.43 -2.90
N GLU A 91 -10.22 10.18 -1.81
CA GLU A 91 -11.08 10.13 -0.62
C GLU A 91 -12.14 11.23 -0.56
N ASP A 92 -12.14 12.17 -1.52
CA ASP A 92 -13.10 13.28 -1.53
C ASP A 92 -14.49 12.76 -1.92
N PRO A 93 -15.52 12.92 -1.07
CA PRO A 93 -16.89 12.53 -1.40
C PRO A 93 -17.51 13.38 -2.52
N ARG A 94 -16.95 14.56 -2.79
CA ARG A 94 -17.45 15.51 -3.80
C ARG A 94 -16.85 15.29 -5.19
N ASP A 95 -15.85 14.44 -5.29
CA ASP A 95 -15.15 14.18 -6.55
C ASP A 95 -15.76 12.96 -7.28
N ASP A 96 -16.22 13.19 -8.51
CA ASP A 96 -16.88 12.15 -9.32
C ASP A 96 -15.97 10.99 -9.68
N GLN A 97 -14.68 11.25 -9.94
CA GLN A 97 -13.71 10.21 -10.25
C GLN A 97 -13.41 9.37 -9.01
N ALA A 98 -13.24 10.02 -7.85
CA ALA A 98 -13.06 9.35 -6.58
C ALA A 98 -14.25 8.45 -6.23
N ASN A 99 -15.48 8.96 -6.43
CA ASN A 99 -16.70 8.17 -6.26
C ASN A 99 -16.76 6.95 -7.18
N ARG A 100 -16.36 7.08 -8.45
CA ARG A 100 -16.27 5.94 -9.39
C ARG A 100 -15.27 4.89 -8.92
N LEU A 101 -14.08 5.30 -8.48
CA LEU A 101 -13.04 4.40 -7.97
C LEU A 101 -13.52 3.63 -6.73
N ARG A 102 -14.10 4.33 -5.73
CA ARG A 102 -14.65 3.70 -4.53
C ARG A 102 -15.77 2.72 -4.85
N GLN A 103 -16.66 3.06 -5.78
CA GLN A 103 -17.73 2.16 -6.19
C GLN A 103 -17.18 0.91 -6.91
N GLY A 104 -16.18 1.08 -7.78
CA GLY A 104 -15.47 -0.04 -8.43
C GLY A 104 -14.83 -0.96 -7.40
N ARG A 105 -14.11 -0.40 -6.42
CA ARG A 105 -13.51 -1.14 -5.30
C ARG A 105 -14.57 -1.90 -4.49
N LYS A 106 -15.68 -1.26 -4.13
CA LYS A 106 -16.77 -1.91 -3.38
C LYS A 106 -17.35 -3.10 -4.14
N THR A 107 -17.56 -2.97 -5.45
CA THR A 107 -18.03 -4.06 -6.30
C THR A 107 -17.01 -5.21 -6.34
N ALA A 108 -15.73 -4.90 -6.53
CA ALA A 108 -14.65 -5.91 -6.53
C ALA A 108 -14.53 -6.64 -5.18
N MET A 109 -14.58 -5.91 -4.07
CA MET A 109 -14.56 -6.48 -2.70
C MET A 109 -15.74 -7.42 -2.45
N SER A 110 -16.97 -7.00 -2.78
CA SER A 110 -18.16 -7.85 -2.62
C SER A 110 -18.05 -9.13 -3.45
N LEU A 111 -17.45 -9.02 -4.62
CA LEU A 111 -17.14 -10.12 -5.49
C LEU A 111 -16.14 -11.09 -4.85
N LEU A 112 -15.03 -10.61 -4.29
CA LEU A 112 -14.05 -11.43 -3.57
C LEU A 112 -14.65 -12.11 -2.33
N GLU A 113 -15.45 -11.40 -1.54
CA GLU A 113 -16.13 -11.96 -0.36
C GLU A 113 -17.07 -13.12 -0.75
N LYS A 114 -17.85 -12.94 -1.82
CA LYS A 114 -18.72 -14.01 -2.34
C LYS A 114 -17.92 -15.20 -2.84
N SER A 115 -16.83 -14.96 -3.58
CA SER A 115 -15.91 -16.01 -4.03
C SER A 115 -15.36 -16.80 -2.85
N TYR A 116 -14.90 -16.11 -1.79
CA TYR A 116 -14.39 -16.74 -0.58
C TYR A 116 -15.46 -17.54 0.16
N ASN A 117 -16.68 -17.01 0.30
CA ASN A 117 -17.77 -17.73 0.97
C ASN A 117 -18.17 -19.01 0.21
N ALA A 118 -18.20 -18.95 -1.12
CA ALA A 118 -18.43 -20.13 -1.95
C ALA A 118 -17.31 -21.18 -1.78
N PHE A 119 -16.07 -20.73 -1.58
CA PHE A 119 -14.93 -21.59 -1.28
C PHE A 119 -15.05 -22.24 0.10
N ALA A 120 -15.33 -21.46 1.15
CA ALA A 120 -15.46 -21.96 2.52
C ALA A 120 -16.61 -22.96 2.68
N ALA A 121 -17.74 -22.74 1.99
CA ALA A 121 -18.90 -23.63 2.03
C ALA A 121 -18.64 -25.02 1.42
N ARG A 122 -17.58 -25.20 0.61
CA ARG A 122 -17.21 -26.47 -0.02
C ARG A 122 -16.15 -27.27 0.74
N GLY A 123 -15.81 -26.87 1.97
CA GLY A 123 -14.89 -27.63 2.84
C GLY A 123 -13.41 -27.39 2.58
N PHE A 124 -13.03 -26.72 1.49
CA PHE A 124 -11.64 -26.40 1.16
C PHE A 124 -10.98 -25.36 2.08
N ALA A 125 -11.75 -24.67 2.94
CA ALA A 125 -11.20 -23.74 3.92
C ALA A 125 -10.50 -24.42 5.11
N GLN A 126 -10.66 -25.75 5.27
CA GLN A 126 -10.26 -26.47 6.48
C GLN A 126 -8.89 -27.15 6.41
N GLU A 127 -8.19 -27.12 5.28
CA GLU A 127 -7.00 -27.97 5.04
C GLU A 127 -5.62 -27.31 5.27
N ALA A 128 -5.53 -26.16 5.94
CA ALA A 128 -4.23 -25.48 6.14
C ALA A 128 -3.89 -25.12 7.59
N ASP A 129 -4.63 -25.66 8.56
CA ASP A 129 -4.14 -25.71 9.93
C ASP A 129 -3.57 -27.12 10.13
N LEU A 130 -2.27 -27.20 10.44
CA LEU A 130 -1.44 -28.39 10.71
C LEU A 130 -0.71 -28.97 9.50
N GLU A 131 0.49 -28.48 9.21
CA GLU A 131 1.70 -29.32 9.13
C GLU A 131 2.97 -28.43 9.10
N GLU A 132 3.79 -28.57 10.15
CA GLU A 132 5.19 -28.13 10.13
C GLU A 132 5.94 -29.01 9.13
N ASP A 133 6.08 -28.54 7.89
CA ASP A 133 6.88 -29.25 6.89
C ASP A 133 8.38 -29.11 7.21
N GLN A 134 8.90 -30.06 7.98
CA GLN A 134 10.32 -30.36 8.09
C GLN A 134 10.75 -31.15 6.84
N GLY A 135 11.08 -30.43 5.76
CA GLY A 135 11.59 -31.04 4.54
C GLY A 135 12.57 -30.12 3.80
N GLU A 136 13.86 -30.46 3.86
CA GLU A 136 14.90 -29.94 2.95
C GLU A 136 14.76 -30.64 1.58
N ASP A 137 13.85 -30.20 0.71
CA ASP A 137 14.07 -30.25 -0.74
C ASP A 137 13.17 -29.23 -1.47
N GLY A 138 13.77 -28.53 -2.43
CA GLY A 138 13.23 -27.33 -3.04
C GLY A 138 12.30 -27.59 -4.21
N SER A 139 10.99 -27.60 -3.94
CA SER A 139 9.98 -26.98 -4.82
C SER A 139 8.68 -26.77 -4.04
N LYS A 140 8.57 -25.63 -3.34
CA LYS A 140 7.33 -25.28 -2.63
C LYS A 140 6.25 -24.91 -3.66
N HIS A 141 5.28 -25.78 -3.85
CA HIS A 141 4.06 -25.45 -4.58
C HIS A 141 3.27 -24.43 -3.76
N THR A 142 3.22 -23.18 -4.21
CA THR A 142 2.26 -22.19 -3.70
C THR A 142 0.85 -22.65 -4.07
N SER A 143 -0.02 -22.78 -3.07
CA SER A 143 -1.43 -23.04 -3.36
C SER A 143 -2.05 -21.76 -3.93
N PRO A 144 -2.99 -21.83 -4.89
CA PRO A 144 -3.79 -20.67 -5.32
C PRO A 144 -4.47 -19.92 -4.16
N LEU A 145 -4.61 -20.58 -3.00
CA LEU A 145 -5.15 -19.98 -1.78
C LEU A 145 -4.19 -19.02 -1.08
N ASP A 146 -2.88 -19.20 -1.25
CA ASP A 146 -1.88 -18.35 -0.61
C ASP A 146 -1.90 -16.95 -1.23
N GLY A 147 -2.06 -16.86 -2.55
CA GLY A 147 -2.22 -15.59 -3.27
C GLY A 147 -3.47 -14.83 -2.85
N LEU A 148 -4.63 -15.51 -2.79
CA LEU A 148 -5.88 -14.92 -2.31
C LEU A 148 -5.76 -14.47 -0.85
N ARG A 149 -5.19 -15.28 0.05
CA ARG A 149 -4.96 -14.95 1.46
C ARG A 149 -4.04 -13.73 1.66
N ASN A 150 -3.02 -13.61 0.82
CA ASN A 150 -2.06 -12.51 0.89
C ASN A 150 -2.71 -11.15 0.60
N VAL A 151 -3.46 -11.04 -0.49
CA VAL A 151 -4.18 -9.79 -0.81
C VAL A 151 -5.24 -9.48 0.23
N MET A 152 -5.97 -10.51 0.66
CA MET A 152 -6.99 -10.39 1.69
C MET A 152 -6.42 -9.74 2.97
N SER A 153 -5.17 -10.03 3.35
CA SER A 153 -4.55 -9.43 4.54
C SER A 153 -4.23 -7.94 4.49
N PHE A 154 -4.00 -7.35 3.31
CA PHE A 154 -3.86 -5.89 3.13
C PHE A 154 -5.21 -5.19 3.07
N SER A 155 -6.21 -5.86 2.49
CA SER A 155 -7.59 -5.37 2.38
C SER A 155 -8.43 -5.60 3.64
N GLY A 156 -7.91 -6.34 4.62
CA GLY A 156 -8.62 -6.69 5.85
C GLY A 156 -9.66 -7.78 5.69
N ILE A 157 -9.67 -8.49 4.56
CA ILE A 157 -10.52 -9.66 4.34
C ILE A 157 -9.78 -10.89 4.89
N GLY A 158 -10.46 -11.85 5.48
CA GLY A 158 -9.86 -13.08 6.01
C GLY A 158 -10.89 -13.89 6.80
N PRO A 159 -10.56 -15.11 7.26
CA PRO A 159 -11.47 -15.92 8.06
C PRO A 159 -12.00 -15.16 9.29
N SER A 160 -11.19 -14.26 9.83
CA SER A 160 -11.50 -13.38 10.96
C SER A 160 -12.18 -12.05 10.58
N SER A 161 -12.30 -11.72 9.29
CA SER A 161 -13.02 -10.53 8.80
C SER A 161 -14.49 -10.77 8.51
N LEU A 162 -14.90 -12.03 8.32
CA LEU A 162 -16.28 -12.44 8.03
C LEU A 162 -17.27 -12.27 9.19
N GLY A 163 -16.84 -11.57 10.25
CA GLY A 163 -17.66 -11.04 11.31
C GLY A 163 -17.13 -9.72 11.87
N ALA A 164 -16.25 -9.03 11.13
CA ALA A 164 -15.75 -7.72 11.52
C ALA A 164 -16.90 -6.71 11.55
N THR A 165 -17.04 -5.99 12.65
CA THR A 165 -17.99 -4.86 12.72
C THR A 165 -17.61 -3.82 11.68
N ALA A 166 -18.58 -3.08 11.12
CA ALA A 166 -18.31 -2.03 10.13
C ALA A 166 -17.18 -1.07 10.55
N ASP A 167 -17.08 -0.78 11.85
CA ASP A 167 -16.07 0.08 12.47
C ASP A 167 -14.63 -0.47 12.41
N ALA A 168 -14.45 -1.78 12.23
CA ALA A 168 -13.14 -2.43 12.15
C ALA A 168 -12.57 -2.48 10.73
N THR A 169 -13.37 -2.11 9.72
CA THR A 169 -12.92 -2.02 8.32
C THR A 169 -12.07 -0.78 8.10
N THR A 170 -11.19 -0.78 7.10
CA THR A 170 -10.38 0.41 6.74
C THR A 170 -11.26 1.64 6.47
N ALA A 171 -12.37 1.46 5.74
CA ALA A 171 -13.36 2.50 5.50
C ALA A 171 -14.05 2.99 6.80
N GLY A 172 -14.39 2.08 7.72
CA GLY A 172 -14.98 2.42 9.02
C GLY A 172 -14.02 3.22 9.91
N ILE A 173 -12.75 2.81 9.96
CA ILE A 173 -11.68 3.54 10.64
C ILE A 173 -11.53 4.93 10.01
N LEU A 174 -11.43 5.02 8.69
CA LEU A 174 -11.27 6.30 8.00
C LEU A 174 -12.46 7.24 8.23
N ASN A 175 -13.70 6.73 8.22
CA ASN A 175 -14.89 7.52 8.55
C ASN A 175 -14.85 8.03 9.99
N THR A 176 -14.37 7.21 10.94
CA THR A 176 -14.16 7.63 12.33
C THR A 176 -13.13 8.76 12.42
N LEU A 177 -12.03 8.67 11.67
CA LEU A 177 -11.02 9.74 11.60
C LEU A 177 -11.59 11.02 10.98
N LYS A 178 -12.33 10.92 9.87
CA LYS A 178 -13.01 12.05 9.22
C LYS A 178 -13.98 12.76 10.18
N ALA A 179 -14.68 12.01 11.03
CA ALA A 179 -15.62 12.57 12.02
C ALA A 179 -14.93 13.22 13.23
N ARG A 180 -13.71 12.76 13.59
CA ARG A 180 -12.97 13.24 14.76
C ARG A 180 -12.08 14.44 14.48
N ALA A 181 -11.55 14.55 13.27
CA ALA A 181 -10.67 15.66 12.89
C ALA A 181 -11.45 16.99 12.87
N GLN A 182 -10.84 18.07 13.36
CA GLN A 182 -11.48 19.40 13.33
C GLN A 182 -11.70 19.90 11.89
N SER A 183 -10.83 19.49 10.97
CA SER A 183 -10.96 19.75 9.54
C SER A 183 -10.37 18.62 8.72
N VAL A 184 -10.94 18.39 7.52
CA VAL A 184 -10.46 17.40 6.55
C VAL A 184 -10.04 18.13 5.28
N ARG A 185 -8.83 17.85 4.80
CA ARG A 185 -8.28 18.38 3.56
C ARG A 185 -8.03 17.26 2.58
N TYR A 186 -8.64 17.37 1.40
CA TYR A 186 -8.39 16.50 0.26
C TYR A 186 -7.35 17.15 -0.63
N LEU A 187 -6.24 16.45 -0.85
CA LEU A 187 -5.07 16.97 -1.52
C LEU A 187 -4.94 16.39 -2.92
N GLU A 188 -4.59 17.25 -3.88
CA GLU A 188 -4.46 16.89 -5.29
C GLU A 188 -3.02 16.97 -5.77
N PRO A 189 -2.59 16.09 -6.69
CA PRO A 189 -1.26 16.17 -7.27
C PRO A 189 -1.10 17.46 -8.08
N GLY A 190 0.06 18.11 -7.98
CA GLY A 190 0.34 19.33 -8.75
C GLY A 190 -0.47 20.56 -8.34
N GLN A 191 -1.19 20.51 -7.20
CA GLN A 191 -1.79 21.71 -6.61
C GLN A 191 -0.71 22.69 -6.13
N ASP A 192 -1.10 23.94 -5.86
CA ASP A 192 -0.15 24.96 -5.40
C ASP A 192 0.51 24.59 -4.06
N VAL A 193 1.77 24.99 -3.92
CA VAL A 193 2.60 24.74 -2.74
C VAL A 193 2.07 25.54 -1.57
N PHE A 194 2.03 24.92 -0.39
CA PHE A 194 1.56 25.58 0.83
C PHE A 194 2.49 25.28 2.02
N ALA A 195 2.42 26.13 3.05
CA ALA A 195 3.20 25.96 4.27
C ALA A 195 2.59 24.88 5.19
N LEU A 196 3.43 24.04 5.80
CA LEU A 196 3.01 23.01 6.75
C LEU A 196 2.54 23.68 8.06
N ALA A 197 1.24 23.65 8.38
CA ALA A 197 0.67 24.23 9.60
C ALA A 197 1.13 25.69 9.90
N GLY A 198 1.35 26.49 8.86
CA GLY A 198 1.83 27.88 8.99
C GLY A 198 3.35 28.04 9.14
N LEU A 199 4.11 26.95 9.18
CA LEU A 199 5.57 26.99 9.22
C LEU A 199 6.15 27.41 7.87
N SER A 200 6.51 28.68 7.74
CA SER A 200 7.01 29.24 6.48
C SER A 200 8.31 28.60 5.97
N TYR A 201 9.07 27.94 6.86
CA TYR A 201 10.30 27.24 6.52
C TYR A 201 10.06 25.80 6.03
N VAL A 202 8.81 25.31 6.01
CA VAL A 202 8.44 23.99 5.48
C VAL A 202 7.38 24.14 4.40
N LYS A 203 7.76 23.84 3.16
CA LYS A 203 6.87 23.81 2.00
C LYS A 203 6.38 22.39 1.73
N THR A 204 5.08 22.24 1.53
CA THR A 204 4.44 20.96 1.23
C THR A 204 4.10 20.89 -0.25
N TYR A 205 4.64 19.87 -0.92
CA TYR A 205 4.33 19.50 -2.30
C TYR A 205 3.54 18.20 -2.30
N VAL A 206 2.47 18.15 -3.09
CA VAL A 206 1.63 16.95 -3.25
C VAL A 206 1.87 16.37 -4.63
N MET A 207 2.49 15.20 -4.70
CA MET A 207 2.96 14.60 -5.96
C MET A 207 2.02 13.50 -6.49
N GLY A 208 1.15 12.96 -5.64
CA GLY A 208 0.25 11.86 -5.96
C GLY A 208 -0.97 11.83 -5.03
N PRO A 209 -2.00 11.04 -5.36
CA PRO A 209 -2.05 10.11 -6.49
C PRO A 209 -2.44 10.76 -7.82
N PRO A 210 -2.05 10.21 -9.00
CA PRO A 210 -2.32 10.81 -10.30
C PRO A 210 -3.81 10.88 -10.64
N ARG A 211 -4.21 11.87 -11.44
CA ARG A 211 -5.57 11.99 -12.00
C ARG A 211 -5.81 11.10 -13.24
N ASP A 212 -4.75 10.59 -13.85
CA ASP A 212 -4.84 9.74 -15.04
C ASP A 212 -5.19 8.31 -14.64
N ASP A 213 -6.33 7.79 -15.13
CA ASP A 213 -6.82 6.44 -14.78
C ASP A 213 -5.84 5.33 -15.24
N VAL A 214 -5.14 5.52 -16.36
CA VAL A 214 -4.16 4.53 -16.85
C VAL A 214 -2.97 4.47 -15.91
N LEU A 215 -2.49 5.61 -15.43
CA LEU A 215 -1.41 5.68 -14.45
C LEU A 215 -1.86 5.17 -13.07
N LEU A 216 -3.08 5.46 -12.62
CA LEU A 216 -3.63 4.89 -11.38
C LEU A 216 -3.62 3.35 -11.42
N HIS A 217 -3.98 2.77 -12.57
CA HIS A 217 -4.03 1.32 -12.75
C HIS A 217 -2.69 0.69 -13.21
N LYS A 218 -1.60 1.47 -13.30
CA LYS A 218 -0.28 0.93 -13.67
C LYS A 218 0.53 0.58 -12.44
N SER A 219 0.46 -0.69 -12.06
CA SER A 219 1.13 -1.23 -10.87
C SER A 219 2.49 -1.87 -11.18
N ASP A 220 2.58 -2.53 -12.33
CA ASP A 220 3.74 -3.30 -12.73
C ASP A 220 4.67 -2.56 -13.70
N PRO A 221 5.97 -2.91 -13.68
CA PRO A 221 6.88 -2.48 -14.72
C PRO A 221 6.50 -3.05 -16.08
N SER A 222 6.80 -2.30 -17.12
CA SER A 222 6.78 -2.73 -18.50
C SER A 222 7.69 -3.93 -18.71
N LYS A 223 7.14 -4.95 -19.37
CA LYS A 223 7.87 -6.17 -19.76
C LYS A 223 9.02 -5.90 -20.73
N ALA A 224 8.87 -4.88 -21.59
CA ALA A 224 9.84 -4.57 -22.65
C ALA A 224 10.97 -3.64 -22.16
N ARG A 225 10.68 -2.76 -21.20
CA ARG A 225 11.63 -1.79 -20.62
C ARG A 225 11.29 -1.59 -19.14
N PRO A 226 11.76 -2.47 -18.24
CA PRO A 226 11.37 -2.41 -16.83
C PRO A 226 11.78 -1.08 -16.20
N GLU A 227 10.79 -0.33 -15.70
CA GLU A 227 10.98 0.94 -14.98
C GLU A 227 11.44 0.70 -13.53
N VAL A 228 11.30 -0.53 -13.03
CA VAL A 228 11.74 -1.01 -11.72
C VAL A 228 12.71 -2.19 -11.84
N TYR A 229 13.26 -2.63 -10.71
CA TYR A 229 14.15 -3.79 -10.63
C TYR A 229 13.33 -5.09 -10.84
N ALA A 230 13.65 -5.83 -11.91
CA ALA A 230 12.70 -6.69 -12.64
C ALA A 230 12.15 -7.94 -11.91
N LEU A 231 10.88 -8.26 -12.20
CA LEU A 231 10.24 -9.58 -12.35
C LEU A 231 8.95 -9.41 -13.18
N SER A 232 8.49 -10.49 -13.85
CA SER A 232 7.45 -10.46 -14.89
C SER A 232 6.13 -11.14 -14.47
N ALA A 233 4.98 -10.52 -14.71
CA ALA A 233 3.64 -11.16 -14.66
C ALA A 233 2.68 -10.63 -15.75
N ASP A 234 1.77 -11.47 -16.25
CA ASP A 234 0.76 -11.21 -17.31
C ASP A 234 -0.61 -10.83 -16.71
N SER A 235 -1.41 -10.04 -17.45
CA SER A 235 -2.76 -9.61 -17.02
C SER A 235 -3.78 -9.70 -18.16
N ASN A 236 -4.73 -10.64 -18.08
CA ASN A 236 -5.90 -10.64 -18.97
C ASN A 236 -7.22 -11.20 -18.37
N ASP A 237 -7.28 -11.52 -17.07
CA ASP A 237 -8.34 -12.39 -16.51
C ASP A 237 -9.54 -11.65 -15.86
N GLY A 238 -9.53 -10.31 -15.76
CA GLY A 238 -10.54 -9.54 -15.01
C GLY A 238 -11.98 -9.58 -15.56
N TYR A 239 -12.16 -9.88 -16.85
CA TYR A 239 -13.48 -9.89 -17.49
C TYR A 239 -14.32 -11.13 -17.12
N PHE A 240 -13.67 -12.27 -16.88
CA PHE A 240 -14.34 -13.54 -16.60
C PHE A 240 -15.01 -13.55 -15.22
N LEU A 241 -14.40 -12.91 -14.23
CA LEU A 241 -14.90 -12.95 -12.86
C LEU A 241 -16.06 -11.98 -12.59
N SER A 242 -16.03 -10.77 -13.16
CA SER A 242 -17.18 -9.84 -13.13
C SER A 242 -18.45 -10.50 -13.68
N THR A 243 -18.27 -11.35 -14.69
CA THR A 243 -19.28 -12.19 -15.31
C THR A 243 -19.76 -13.30 -14.39
N ALA A 244 -18.85 -14.10 -13.83
CA ALA A 244 -19.20 -15.23 -12.97
C ALA A 244 -20.03 -14.82 -11.75
N VAL A 245 -19.75 -13.65 -11.16
CA VAL A 245 -20.46 -13.18 -9.96
C VAL A 245 -21.74 -12.41 -10.22
N SER A 246 -21.86 -11.74 -11.37
CA SER A 246 -23.15 -11.19 -11.78
C SER A 246 -24.21 -12.28 -11.96
N LEU A 247 -23.80 -13.52 -12.29
CA LEU A 247 -24.68 -14.68 -12.40
C LEU A 247 -25.05 -15.30 -11.03
N MET A 248 -24.33 -14.96 -9.95
CA MET A 248 -24.59 -15.50 -8.60
C MET A 248 -25.62 -14.68 -7.80
N GLU A 249 -25.85 -13.40 -8.11
CA GLU A 249 -26.80 -12.56 -7.36
C GLU A 249 -28.26 -12.96 -7.59
N ASP A 250 -29.08 -12.90 -6.55
CA ASP A 250 -30.55 -13.00 -6.66
C ASP A 250 -31.12 -11.63 -7.08
N GLY A 251 -31.94 -11.61 -8.14
CA GLY A 251 -32.74 -10.44 -8.52
C GLY A 251 -32.05 -9.35 -9.35
N VAL A 252 -30.80 -9.55 -9.81
CA VAL A 252 -30.12 -8.57 -10.68
C VAL A 252 -30.47 -8.80 -12.15
N LEU A 253 -31.18 -7.83 -12.74
CA LEU A 253 -31.35 -7.71 -14.19
C LEU A 253 -30.11 -7.03 -14.76
N LEU A 254 -29.34 -7.76 -15.58
CA LEU A 254 -28.23 -7.17 -16.33
C LEU A 254 -28.79 -6.12 -17.30
N ASP A 255 -28.24 -4.91 -17.24
CA ASP A 255 -28.49 -3.90 -18.27
C ASP A 255 -27.90 -4.32 -19.63
N ALA A 256 -28.20 -3.56 -20.68
CA ALA A 256 -27.79 -3.93 -22.04
C ALA A 256 -26.26 -3.99 -22.22
N ASP A 257 -25.51 -3.13 -21.53
CA ASP A 257 -24.04 -3.07 -21.62
C ASP A 257 -23.40 -4.21 -20.83
N ALA A 258 -23.87 -4.48 -19.62
CA ALA A 258 -23.45 -5.61 -18.80
C ALA A 258 -23.77 -6.95 -19.50
N ARG A 259 -24.92 -7.06 -20.17
CA ARG A 259 -25.31 -8.24 -20.95
C ARG A 259 -24.46 -8.41 -22.21
N GLN A 260 -24.01 -7.32 -22.83
CA GLN A 260 -23.10 -7.37 -23.97
C GLN A 260 -21.69 -7.79 -23.54
N LYS A 261 -21.18 -7.25 -22.42
CA LYS A 261 -19.91 -7.67 -21.83
C LYS A 261 -19.93 -9.14 -21.43
N LEU A 262 -21.04 -9.60 -20.85
CA LEU A 262 -21.27 -11.02 -20.55
C LEU A 262 -21.22 -11.92 -21.80
N LYS A 263 -21.72 -11.45 -22.95
CA LYS A 263 -21.62 -12.23 -24.21
C LYS A 263 -20.18 -12.40 -24.68
N LEU A 264 -19.34 -11.40 -24.43
CA LEU A 264 -17.95 -11.36 -24.90
C LEU A 264 -17.00 -12.15 -23.97
N SER A 265 -17.40 -12.37 -22.72
CA SER A 265 -16.59 -13.07 -21.71
C SER A 265 -16.84 -14.59 -21.64
N LEU A 266 -17.93 -15.08 -22.26
CA LEU A 266 -18.27 -16.50 -22.24
C LEU A 266 -17.62 -17.25 -23.42
N PRO A 267 -17.08 -18.47 -23.19
CA PRO A 267 -16.43 -19.26 -24.24
C PRO A 267 -17.40 -19.73 -25.33
N PHE A 268 -18.71 -19.71 -25.03
CA PHE A 268 -19.77 -20.10 -25.96
C PHE A 268 -20.91 -19.07 -25.92
N GLY A 269 -21.54 -18.84 -27.07
CA GLY A 269 -22.73 -17.99 -27.14
C GLY A 269 -23.89 -18.58 -26.33
N PHE A 270 -24.74 -17.71 -25.75
CA PHE A 270 -25.83 -18.12 -24.85
C PHE A 270 -26.70 -19.27 -25.35
N ARG A 271 -26.97 -19.33 -26.66
CA ARG A 271 -27.80 -20.38 -27.27
C ARG A 271 -27.20 -21.79 -27.14
N ASN A 272 -25.90 -21.89 -26.86
CA ASN A 272 -25.18 -23.15 -26.70
C ASN A 272 -24.89 -23.48 -25.22
N LEU A 273 -25.32 -22.62 -24.29
CA LEU A 273 -25.21 -22.87 -22.86
C LEU A 273 -26.47 -23.60 -22.38
N ILE A 274 -26.29 -24.67 -21.61
CA ILE A 274 -27.39 -25.34 -20.92
C ILE A 274 -27.53 -24.69 -19.55
N ALA A 275 -28.71 -24.20 -19.23
CA ALA A 275 -28.98 -23.63 -17.92
C ALA A 275 -28.93 -24.75 -16.87
N ILE A 276 -27.97 -24.66 -15.95
CA ILE A 276 -27.86 -25.57 -14.79
C ILE A 276 -28.57 -25.02 -13.56
N ASP A 277 -28.92 -23.73 -13.58
CA ASP A 277 -29.68 -23.04 -12.56
C ASP A 277 -30.82 -22.20 -13.20
N PRO A 278 -31.90 -21.86 -12.46
CA PRO A 278 -33.01 -21.08 -13.01
C PRO A 278 -32.61 -19.69 -13.54
N LYS A 279 -31.51 -19.11 -13.02
CA LYS A 279 -31.02 -17.76 -13.39
C LYS A 279 -30.26 -17.77 -14.70
N SER A 280 -29.52 -18.83 -15.04
CA SER A 280 -28.86 -18.93 -16.34
C SER A 280 -29.86 -18.95 -17.52
N GLY A 281 -31.13 -19.33 -17.27
CA GLY A 281 -32.23 -19.10 -18.20
C GLY A 281 -32.50 -17.62 -18.54
N THR A 282 -32.29 -16.70 -17.60
CA THR A 282 -32.57 -15.25 -17.77
C THR A 282 -31.59 -14.56 -18.73
N VAL A 283 -30.36 -15.09 -18.83
CA VAL A 283 -29.34 -14.57 -19.75
C VAL A 283 -29.47 -15.12 -21.17
N GLY A 284 -30.35 -16.11 -21.38
CA GLY A 284 -30.69 -16.69 -22.68
C GLY A 284 -30.05 -18.06 -22.94
N ALA A 285 -29.64 -18.76 -21.88
CA ALA A 285 -29.22 -20.16 -21.97
C ALA A 285 -30.41 -21.06 -22.33
N GLN A 286 -30.13 -22.15 -23.05
CA GLN A 286 -31.11 -23.15 -23.40
C GLN A 286 -31.61 -23.88 -22.15
N GLN A 287 -32.94 -23.96 -22.03
CA GLN A 287 -33.62 -24.80 -21.04
C GLN A 287 -33.82 -26.18 -21.66
N ASP A 288 -32.99 -27.14 -21.28
CA ASP A 288 -33.08 -28.54 -21.73
C ASP A 288 -32.92 -29.47 -20.52
N PRO A 289 -34.03 -29.88 -19.89
CA PRO A 289 -33.99 -30.70 -18.66
C PRO A 289 -33.29 -32.05 -18.84
N ILE A 290 -33.39 -32.65 -20.03
CA ILE A 290 -32.78 -33.96 -20.32
C ILE A 290 -31.26 -33.80 -20.44
N ALA A 291 -30.80 -32.77 -21.16
CA ALA A 291 -29.39 -32.47 -21.27
C ALA A 291 -28.79 -32.05 -19.92
N GLN A 292 -29.54 -31.30 -19.10
CA GLN A 292 -29.15 -30.91 -17.75
C GLN A 292 -28.98 -32.13 -16.84
N GLU A 293 -29.96 -33.04 -16.78
CA GLU A 293 -29.89 -34.25 -15.96
C GLU A 293 -28.72 -35.14 -16.40
N THR A 294 -28.54 -35.30 -17.72
CA THR A 294 -27.44 -36.09 -18.29
C THR A 294 -26.08 -35.49 -17.94
N PHE A 295 -25.94 -34.16 -18.04
CA PHE A 295 -24.73 -33.45 -17.65
C PHE A 295 -24.46 -33.59 -16.16
N LEU A 296 -25.44 -33.28 -15.30
CA LEU A 296 -25.26 -33.32 -13.84
C LEU A 296 -24.94 -34.73 -13.33
N LYS A 297 -25.57 -35.76 -13.89
CA LYS A 297 -25.27 -37.15 -13.53
C LYS A 297 -23.83 -37.52 -13.82
N ARG A 298 -23.30 -37.09 -14.97
CA ARG A 298 -21.91 -37.29 -15.34
C ARG A 298 -21.01 -36.39 -14.49
N TYR A 299 -21.28 -35.09 -14.44
CA TYR A 299 -20.48 -34.11 -13.72
C TYR A 299 -20.31 -34.43 -12.23
N ASN A 300 -21.38 -34.88 -11.56
CA ASN A 300 -21.38 -35.23 -10.14
C ASN A 300 -20.96 -36.69 -9.84
N ASP A 301 -20.43 -37.43 -10.82
CA ASP A 301 -19.89 -38.76 -10.58
C ASP A 301 -18.66 -38.67 -9.66
N PRO A 302 -18.63 -39.37 -8.50
CA PRO A 302 -17.50 -39.36 -7.58
C PRO A 302 -16.20 -39.94 -8.16
N GLU A 303 -16.30 -40.93 -9.07
CA GLU A 303 -15.11 -41.56 -9.70
C GLU A 303 -14.39 -40.60 -10.68
N ASP A 304 -15.10 -39.54 -11.10
CA ASP A 304 -14.67 -38.55 -12.07
C ASP A 304 -14.49 -37.15 -11.42
N GLU A 305 -14.26 -37.08 -10.11
CA GLU A 305 -14.10 -35.81 -9.41
C GLU A 305 -12.98 -34.94 -9.99
N TRP A 306 -11.90 -35.57 -10.48
CA TRP A 306 -10.73 -34.92 -11.07
C TRP A 306 -11.02 -34.02 -12.29
N ARG A 307 -12.16 -34.19 -12.97
CA ARG A 307 -12.54 -33.40 -14.16
C ARG A 307 -13.57 -32.30 -13.88
N ARG A 308 -13.92 -32.06 -12.61
CA ARG A 308 -14.81 -30.97 -12.23
C ARG A 308 -14.07 -29.64 -12.27
N VAL A 309 -14.79 -28.61 -12.68
CA VAL A 309 -14.33 -27.22 -12.81
C VAL A 309 -15.02 -26.35 -11.74
N ASP A 310 -15.14 -26.89 -10.53
CA ASP A 310 -15.96 -26.29 -9.46
C ASP A 310 -15.31 -25.06 -8.81
N VAL A 311 -13.98 -24.99 -8.87
CA VAL A 311 -13.14 -23.99 -8.19
C VAL A 311 -12.25 -23.20 -9.16
N ASP A 312 -12.16 -23.58 -10.42
CA ASP A 312 -11.24 -22.99 -11.40
C ASP A 312 -11.53 -21.51 -11.67
N TRP A 313 -12.79 -21.09 -11.59
CA TRP A 313 -13.18 -19.69 -11.68
C TRP A 313 -12.65 -18.85 -10.50
N LEU A 314 -12.25 -19.48 -9.38
CA LEU A 314 -11.61 -18.79 -8.25
C LEU A 314 -10.20 -18.32 -8.58
N TRP A 315 -9.54 -18.88 -9.60
CA TRP A 315 -8.22 -18.42 -10.03
C TRP A 315 -8.29 -16.96 -10.52
N ALA A 316 -9.41 -16.59 -11.13
CA ALA A 316 -9.66 -15.19 -11.51
C ALA A 316 -9.90 -14.28 -10.28
N SER A 317 -10.27 -14.84 -9.12
CA SER A 317 -10.44 -14.06 -7.86
C SER A 317 -9.11 -13.63 -7.29
N GLU A 318 -8.07 -14.46 -7.43
CA GLU A 318 -6.71 -14.05 -7.10
C GLU A 318 -6.27 -12.86 -7.96
N THR A 319 -6.51 -12.89 -9.27
CA THR A 319 -6.17 -11.77 -10.17
C THR A 319 -6.90 -10.49 -9.80
N ILE A 320 -8.20 -10.56 -9.49
CA ILE A 320 -8.96 -9.38 -9.04
C ILE A 320 -8.46 -8.88 -7.70
N ALA A 321 -8.13 -9.78 -6.77
CA ALA A 321 -7.57 -9.43 -5.48
C ALA A 321 -6.24 -8.66 -5.67
N LEU A 322 -5.28 -9.24 -6.41
CA LEU A 322 -3.98 -8.62 -6.69
C LEU A 322 -4.13 -7.26 -7.39
N LYS A 323 -5.09 -7.16 -8.32
CA LYS A 323 -5.39 -5.92 -9.01
C LYS A 323 -5.95 -4.85 -8.07
N LEU A 324 -6.85 -5.23 -7.18
CA LEU A 324 -7.49 -4.33 -6.22
C LEU A 324 -6.49 -3.75 -5.22
N ASP A 325 -5.61 -4.60 -4.68
CA ASP A 325 -4.52 -4.19 -3.80
C ASP A 325 -3.57 -3.21 -4.50
N SER A 326 -3.14 -3.58 -5.71
CA SER A 326 -2.22 -2.75 -6.47
C SER A 326 -2.82 -1.40 -6.92
N ASP A 327 -4.11 -1.39 -7.24
CA ASP A 327 -4.84 -0.15 -7.56
C ASP A 327 -4.96 0.74 -6.31
N THR A 328 -5.19 0.14 -5.14
CA THR A 328 -5.28 0.88 -3.87
C THR A 328 -3.94 1.50 -3.48
N ASN A 329 -2.82 0.77 -3.66
CA ASN A 329 -1.48 1.30 -3.44
C ASN A 329 -1.19 2.58 -4.24
N ASN A 330 -1.61 2.64 -5.51
CA ASN A 330 -1.45 3.82 -6.35
C ASN A 330 -2.35 5.01 -5.98
N THR A 331 -3.33 4.83 -5.08
CA THR A 331 -4.10 5.93 -4.47
C THR A 331 -3.36 6.65 -3.34
N SER A 332 -2.13 6.24 -3.02
CA SER A 332 -1.29 6.87 -1.99
C SER A 332 -1.14 8.38 -2.18
N LEU A 333 -1.48 9.13 -1.13
CA LEU A 333 -1.10 10.52 -0.96
C LEU A 333 0.43 10.63 -0.82
N VAL A 334 1.08 11.25 -1.81
CA VAL A 334 2.53 11.44 -1.83
C VAL A 334 2.89 12.86 -1.43
N LEU A 335 3.71 12.99 -0.39
CA LEU A 335 4.16 14.27 0.12
C LEU A 335 5.68 14.42 -0.01
N ALA A 336 6.12 15.55 -0.56
CA ALA A 336 7.48 16.03 -0.41
C ALA A 336 7.47 17.28 0.48
N LEU A 337 8.18 17.23 1.60
CA LEU A 337 8.30 18.32 2.56
C LEU A 337 9.68 18.97 2.39
N GLU A 338 9.72 20.13 1.75
CA GLU A 338 10.95 20.90 1.55
C GLU A 338 11.18 21.83 2.74
N ILE A 339 12.30 21.63 3.42
CA ILE A 339 12.71 22.34 4.63
C ILE A 339 13.81 23.33 4.28
N GLY A 340 13.64 24.59 4.68
CA GLY A 340 14.55 25.69 4.40
C GLY A 340 14.22 26.40 3.08
N THR A 341 15.16 27.21 2.61
CA THR A 341 14.99 28.04 1.41
C THR A 341 16.22 28.00 0.52
N GLY A 342 16.06 28.23 -0.78
CA GLY A 342 17.17 28.35 -1.72
C GLY A 342 17.76 27.01 -2.15
N SER A 343 19.08 27.01 -2.43
CA SER A 343 19.81 25.83 -2.90
C SER A 343 20.01 24.77 -1.81
N ASP A 344 20.04 25.19 -0.54
CA ASP A 344 20.37 24.32 0.60
C ASP A 344 19.13 23.71 1.26
N SER A 345 17.96 23.92 0.64
CA SER A 345 16.70 23.30 1.06
C SER A 345 16.79 21.78 0.98
N ARG A 346 16.22 21.10 1.96
CA ARG A 346 16.27 19.65 2.10
C ARG A 346 14.89 19.06 2.01
N VAL A 347 14.71 17.95 1.29
CA VAL A 347 13.39 17.31 1.13
C VAL A 347 13.29 16.04 1.98
N MET A 348 12.18 15.91 2.71
CA MET A 348 11.71 14.63 3.25
C MET A 348 10.61 14.10 2.32
N LEU A 349 10.80 12.90 1.76
CA LEU A 349 9.88 12.29 0.82
C LEU A 349 9.10 11.13 1.47
N PHE A 350 7.77 11.22 1.41
CA PHE A 350 6.83 10.23 1.92
C PHE A 350 5.88 9.78 0.79
N PRO A 351 6.21 8.69 0.08
CA PRO A 351 5.42 8.20 -1.05
C PRO A 351 4.22 7.32 -0.67
N GLY A 352 3.98 7.05 0.62
CA GLY A 352 3.08 5.97 1.03
C GLY A 352 3.51 4.69 0.33
N ASP A 353 2.59 4.02 -0.36
CA ASP A 353 2.83 2.82 -1.14
C ASP A 353 2.67 3.04 -2.64
N ALA A 354 2.93 4.27 -3.11
CA ALA A 354 2.95 4.62 -4.52
C ALA A 354 3.79 3.62 -5.35
N GLN A 355 3.16 3.04 -6.38
CA GLN A 355 3.77 2.11 -7.32
C GLN A 355 4.06 2.80 -8.66
N VAL A 356 4.46 2.02 -9.67
CA VAL A 356 5.03 2.47 -10.95
C VAL A 356 4.28 3.66 -11.57
N GLY A 357 2.96 3.56 -11.74
CA GLY A 357 2.15 4.58 -12.40
C GLY A 357 2.09 5.89 -11.63
N ASN A 358 2.06 5.84 -10.30
CA ASN A 358 2.14 7.03 -9.46
C ASN A 358 3.49 7.72 -9.65
N TRP A 359 4.61 7.00 -9.55
CA TRP A 359 5.95 7.58 -9.79
C TRP A 359 6.11 8.19 -11.20
N LEU A 360 5.63 7.51 -12.25
CA LEU A 360 5.70 8.01 -13.62
C LEU A 360 4.96 9.34 -13.80
N SER A 361 3.88 9.53 -13.03
CA SER A 361 3.07 10.75 -13.11
C SER A 361 3.81 12.00 -12.60
N TRP A 362 4.78 11.86 -11.70
CA TRP A 362 5.40 13.00 -11.01
C TRP A 362 6.16 13.92 -11.96
N SER A 363 6.65 13.40 -13.08
CA SER A 363 7.33 14.17 -14.12
C SER A 363 6.42 15.18 -14.82
N THR A 364 5.10 15.02 -14.71
CA THR A 364 4.10 15.89 -15.35
C THR A 364 3.77 17.14 -14.53
N TYR A 365 4.15 17.17 -13.25
CA TYR A 365 3.81 18.26 -12.34
C TYR A 365 4.95 19.27 -12.21
N VAL A 366 4.57 20.55 -12.26
CA VAL A 366 5.45 21.70 -12.06
C VAL A 366 4.76 22.63 -11.06
N TRP A 367 5.54 23.11 -10.11
CA TRP A 367 5.06 24.01 -9.06
C TRP A 367 5.69 25.39 -9.17
N PRO A 368 4.92 26.49 -9.02
CA PRO A 368 3.46 26.54 -8.82
C PRO A 368 2.68 26.14 -10.08
N LYS A 369 1.39 25.83 -9.91
CA LYS A 369 0.55 25.28 -10.98
C LYS A 369 0.46 26.24 -12.17
N GLY A 370 0.54 25.70 -13.38
CA GLY A 370 0.46 26.46 -14.63
C GLY A 370 1.79 27.01 -15.14
N LYS A 371 2.90 26.77 -14.41
CA LYS A 371 4.25 27.02 -14.89
C LYS A 371 4.78 25.87 -15.75
N GLN A 372 5.82 26.16 -16.52
CA GLN A 372 6.55 25.19 -17.33
C GLN A 372 7.88 24.83 -16.67
N PRO A 373 8.45 23.62 -16.93
CA PRO A 373 9.71 23.20 -16.30
C PRO A 373 10.89 24.13 -16.55
N GLN A 374 10.88 24.89 -17.64
CA GLN A 374 11.90 25.86 -18.01
C GLN A 374 11.75 27.23 -17.34
N ASP A 375 10.65 27.50 -16.64
CA ASP A 375 10.44 28.78 -15.98
C ASP A 375 11.36 28.92 -14.76
N GLU A 376 11.80 30.14 -14.47
CA GLU A 376 12.64 30.40 -13.29
C GLU A 376 11.86 30.19 -11.98
N GLY A 377 12.53 29.61 -10.97
CA GLY A 377 12.00 29.45 -9.62
C GLY A 377 10.94 28.36 -9.46
N VAL A 378 10.75 27.49 -10.45
CA VAL A 378 9.83 26.35 -10.36
C VAL A 378 10.46 25.17 -9.64
N ALA A 379 9.62 24.38 -8.99
CA ALA A 379 9.99 23.04 -8.54
C ALA A 379 9.42 22.00 -9.51
N THR A 380 10.25 21.01 -9.83
CA THR A 380 9.89 19.79 -10.56
C THR A 380 10.15 18.57 -9.70
N SER A 381 9.57 17.42 -10.06
CA SER A 381 9.86 16.17 -9.36
C SER A 381 11.35 15.83 -9.35
N GLN A 382 12.08 16.08 -10.44
CA GLN A 382 13.53 15.90 -10.50
C GLN A 382 14.26 16.80 -9.48
N SER A 383 13.86 18.07 -9.38
CA SER A 383 14.48 19.00 -8.42
C SER A 383 14.20 18.61 -6.96
N LEU A 384 12.98 18.12 -6.67
CA LEU A 384 12.59 17.67 -5.33
C LEU A 384 13.34 16.39 -4.96
N LEU A 385 13.40 15.41 -5.88
CA LEU A 385 14.13 14.16 -5.69
C LEU A 385 15.63 14.41 -5.47
N ALA A 386 16.24 15.31 -6.24
CA ALA A 386 17.64 15.68 -6.08
C ALA A 386 17.97 16.29 -4.72
N LYS A 387 16.99 16.96 -4.09
CA LYS A 387 17.07 17.57 -2.75
C LYS A 387 16.67 16.61 -1.62
N THR A 388 16.22 15.38 -1.93
CA THR A 388 15.76 14.43 -0.91
C THR A 388 16.90 13.99 -0.01
N VAL A 389 16.78 14.28 1.29
CA VAL A 389 17.72 13.86 2.33
C VAL A 389 17.16 12.73 3.20
N LEU A 390 15.84 12.59 3.25
CA LEU A 390 15.17 11.50 3.93
C LEU A 390 14.10 10.91 3.01
N TYR A 391 14.17 9.61 2.78
CA TYR A 391 13.23 8.89 1.96
C TYR A 391 12.55 7.77 2.77
N LYS A 392 11.25 7.88 3.03
CA LYS A 392 10.45 6.69 3.40
C LYS A 392 10.34 5.83 2.16
N VAL A 393 10.98 4.66 2.18
CA VAL A 393 10.93 3.75 1.05
C VAL A 393 9.50 3.26 0.88
N GLY A 394 8.93 3.47 -0.30
CA GLY A 394 7.53 3.10 -0.56
C GLY A 394 7.27 1.61 -0.39
N HIS A 395 6.02 1.23 -0.12
CA HIS A 395 5.52 -0.14 -0.19
C HIS A 395 6.46 -1.18 0.43
N HIS A 396 6.96 -0.86 1.63
CA HIS A 396 7.87 -1.68 2.44
C HIS A 396 9.13 -2.21 1.71
N ALA A 397 9.61 -1.45 0.72
CA ALA A 397 10.69 -1.84 -0.19
C ALA A 397 10.37 -3.09 -1.04
N SER A 398 9.13 -3.22 -1.49
CA SER A 398 8.72 -4.18 -2.51
C SER A 398 9.37 -3.91 -3.88
N HIS A 399 9.27 -4.87 -4.80
CA HIS A 399 9.91 -4.80 -6.11
C HIS A 399 9.38 -3.65 -7.00
N ASN A 400 8.13 -3.20 -6.80
CA ASN A 400 7.50 -2.12 -7.56
C ASN A 400 7.39 -0.79 -6.77
N ALA A 401 8.00 -0.73 -5.57
CA ALA A 401 7.94 0.41 -4.65
C ALA A 401 8.63 1.68 -5.14
N THR A 402 9.66 1.55 -5.98
CA THR A 402 10.55 2.67 -6.31
C THR A 402 11.07 2.52 -7.72
N LEU A 403 10.81 3.52 -8.57
CA LEU A 403 11.38 3.55 -9.91
C LEU A 403 12.89 3.73 -9.86
N ARG A 404 13.56 3.19 -10.89
CA ARG A 404 14.99 3.39 -11.07
C ARG A 404 15.29 4.80 -11.61
N GLU A 405 15.15 5.01 -12.91
CA GLU A 405 15.60 6.23 -13.60
C GLU A 405 14.81 7.49 -13.21
N GLN A 406 13.51 7.34 -12.96
CA GLN A 406 12.62 8.43 -12.57
C GLN A 406 12.35 8.48 -11.05
N GLY A 407 13.08 7.69 -10.27
CA GLY A 407 12.92 7.62 -8.82
C GLY A 407 14.26 7.69 -8.11
N LEU A 408 14.75 6.54 -7.65
CA LEU A 408 15.93 6.44 -6.80
C LEU A 408 17.18 7.05 -7.44
N GLU A 409 17.34 6.97 -8.77
CA GLU A 409 18.52 7.52 -9.42
C GLU A 409 18.56 9.05 -9.39
N LEU A 410 17.39 9.71 -9.37
CA LEU A 410 17.27 11.16 -9.22
C LEU A 410 17.54 11.64 -7.79
N MET A 411 17.54 10.74 -6.80
CA MET A 411 17.93 11.08 -5.43
C MET A 411 19.44 11.14 -5.32
N THR A 412 20.00 12.32 -5.58
CA THR A 412 21.45 12.55 -5.68
C THR A 412 22.05 13.22 -4.45
N HIS A 413 21.24 13.62 -3.46
CA HIS A 413 21.74 14.34 -2.30
C HIS A 413 22.73 13.48 -1.48
N ARG A 414 23.90 14.05 -1.14
CA ARG A 414 24.95 13.33 -0.40
C ARG A 414 24.49 12.90 0.99
N GLU A 415 23.58 13.62 1.63
CA GLU A 415 23.03 13.29 2.95
C GLU A 415 21.85 12.31 2.92
N LEU A 416 21.51 11.71 1.77
CA LEU A 416 20.36 10.81 1.65
C LEU A 416 20.38 9.65 2.66
N VAL A 417 19.28 9.52 3.40
CA VAL A 417 18.94 8.43 4.30
C VAL A 417 17.65 7.77 3.84
N ALA A 418 17.62 6.44 3.80
CA ALA A 418 16.41 5.68 3.51
C ALA A 418 15.84 5.06 4.80
N MET A 419 14.52 5.11 4.96
CA MET A 419 13.78 4.45 6.04
C MET A 419 12.85 3.39 5.46
N ILE A 420 12.99 2.14 5.87
CA ILE A 420 12.17 1.03 5.42
C ILE A 420 11.28 0.54 6.58
N PRO A 421 9.97 0.83 6.55
CA PRO A 421 9.03 0.33 7.54
C PRO A 421 8.65 -1.12 7.26
N VAL A 422 9.56 -2.06 7.52
CA VAL A 422 9.37 -3.49 7.21
C VAL A 422 9.61 -4.36 8.44
N GLN A 423 8.91 -5.50 8.47
CA GLN A 423 9.25 -6.65 9.30
C GLN A 423 9.55 -7.82 8.34
N GLN A 424 10.84 -8.00 8.01
CA GLN A 424 11.26 -8.92 6.95
C GLN A 424 10.94 -10.38 7.28
N GLU A 425 11.05 -10.78 8.55
CA GLU A 425 10.81 -12.18 8.93
C GLU A 425 9.36 -12.59 8.68
N PHE A 426 8.41 -11.76 9.08
CA PHE A 426 6.99 -11.94 8.89
C PHE A 426 6.62 -11.82 7.40
N ALA A 427 7.16 -10.81 6.70
CA ALA A 427 6.97 -10.68 5.26
C ALA A 427 7.42 -11.95 4.51
N ASN A 428 8.63 -12.45 4.78
CA ASN A 428 9.20 -13.56 4.04
C ASN A 428 8.66 -14.93 4.48
N LYS A 429 8.51 -15.17 5.79
CA LYS A 429 8.13 -16.48 6.33
C LYS A 429 6.63 -16.69 6.42
N SER A 430 5.86 -15.65 6.77
CA SER A 430 4.41 -15.75 6.98
C SER A 430 3.60 -15.30 5.77
N LYS A 431 4.12 -14.37 4.96
CA LYS A 431 3.43 -13.87 3.76
C LYS A 431 4.08 -14.30 2.44
N HIS A 432 5.28 -14.88 2.50
CA HIS A 432 6.07 -15.24 1.32
C HIS A 432 6.38 -14.06 0.39
N TRP A 433 6.37 -12.84 0.91
CA TRP A 433 6.75 -11.65 0.17
C TRP A 433 8.26 -11.48 0.20
N ASN A 434 8.85 -11.14 -0.93
CA ASN A 434 10.27 -10.87 -1.02
C ASN A 434 10.55 -9.40 -0.65
N MET A 435 10.34 -9.05 0.63
CA MET A 435 10.45 -7.68 1.14
C MET A 435 11.39 -7.61 2.37
N PRO A 436 12.42 -6.73 2.38
CA PRO A 436 12.84 -5.86 1.28
C PRO A 436 13.30 -6.63 0.05
N PHE A 437 12.97 -6.13 -1.14
CA PHE A 437 13.42 -6.72 -2.39
C PHE A 437 14.95 -6.59 -2.52
N PRO A 438 15.71 -7.69 -2.67
CA PRO A 438 17.17 -7.66 -2.53
C PRO A 438 17.88 -6.67 -3.46
N SER A 439 17.44 -6.55 -4.72
CA SER A 439 18.05 -5.62 -5.68
C SER A 439 17.77 -4.16 -5.32
N LEU A 440 16.57 -3.85 -4.81
CA LEU A 440 16.24 -2.50 -4.34
C LEU A 440 17.01 -2.17 -3.07
N LEU A 441 17.05 -3.10 -2.09
CA LEU A 441 17.80 -2.91 -0.84
C LEU A 441 19.27 -2.63 -1.11
N LYS A 442 19.93 -3.44 -1.95
CA LYS A 442 21.32 -3.23 -2.34
C LYS A 442 21.52 -1.84 -2.97
N ARG A 443 20.63 -1.42 -3.86
CA ARG A 443 20.75 -0.12 -4.51
C ARG A 443 20.51 1.05 -3.55
N LEU A 444 19.60 0.89 -2.58
CA LEU A 444 19.40 1.85 -1.50
C LEU A 444 20.67 1.97 -0.63
N GLU A 445 21.32 0.86 -0.29
CA GLU A 445 22.59 0.86 0.45
C GLU A 445 23.68 1.62 -0.32
N GLU A 446 23.80 1.39 -1.63
CA GLU A 446 24.75 2.11 -2.49
C GLU A 446 24.44 3.62 -2.55
N LYS A 447 23.18 4.01 -2.76
CA LYS A 447 22.78 5.43 -2.93
C LYS A 447 22.82 6.22 -1.62
N THR A 448 22.54 5.56 -0.50
CA THR A 448 22.57 6.18 0.83
C THR A 448 23.95 6.06 1.50
N LEU A 449 24.91 5.39 0.87
CA LEU A 449 26.22 5.06 1.45
C LEU A 449 26.09 4.28 2.77
N GLY A 450 25.13 3.34 2.81
CA GLY A 450 24.85 2.48 3.96
C GLY A 450 23.87 3.05 4.99
N ARG A 451 23.35 4.27 4.81
CA ARG A 451 22.39 4.90 5.73
C ARG A 451 20.95 4.44 5.44
N VAL A 452 20.72 3.14 5.59
CA VAL A 452 19.41 2.50 5.46
C VAL A 452 18.92 2.09 6.84
N ILE A 453 17.92 2.80 7.35
CA ILE A 453 17.27 2.53 8.64
C ILE A 453 16.10 1.58 8.38
N ARG A 454 16.03 0.46 9.10
CA ARG A 454 14.93 -0.51 8.98
C ARG A 454 14.16 -0.61 10.30
N ALA A 455 12.84 -0.72 10.21
CA ALA A 455 11.96 -0.82 11.39
C ALA A 455 12.17 -2.11 12.19
N ASP A 456 12.69 -3.18 11.58
CA ASP A 456 12.98 -4.48 12.19
C ASP A 456 14.44 -4.67 12.62
N ARG A 457 15.23 -3.58 12.68
CA ARG A 457 16.64 -3.61 13.07
C ARG A 457 16.91 -2.65 14.21
N ALA A 458 17.84 -3.02 15.08
CA ALA A 458 18.33 -2.15 16.12
C ALA A 458 19.32 -1.13 15.54
N LYS A 459 19.51 -0.01 16.24
CA LYS A 459 20.56 0.96 15.87
C LYS A 459 21.94 0.30 15.80
N SER A 460 22.21 -0.68 16.67
CA SER A 460 23.48 -1.43 16.72
C SER A 460 23.74 -2.30 15.49
N ASP A 461 22.71 -2.62 14.71
CA ASP A 461 22.85 -3.45 13.50
C ASP A 461 23.40 -2.65 12.31
N LEU A 462 23.41 -1.31 12.41
CA LEU A 462 23.96 -0.43 11.38
C LEU A 462 25.49 -0.47 11.43
N GLN A 463 26.09 -1.08 10.43
CA GLN A 463 27.54 -1.15 10.28
C GLN A 463 28.02 -0.10 9.28
N ALA A 464 29.14 0.54 9.62
CA ALA A 464 29.84 1.35 8.63
C ALA A 464 30.24 0.44 7.46
N PRO A 465 30.19 0.92 6.20
CA PRO A 465 30.69 0.17 5.06
C PRO A 465 32.13 -0.31 5.31
N ALA A 466 32.44 -1.56 4.97
CA ALA A 466 33.67 -2.26 5.34
C ALA A 466 34.98 -1.74 4.68
N THR A 467 35.01 -0.52 4.14
CA THR A 467 36.17 0.03 3.45
C THR A 467 36.60 1.35 4.07
N ASN A 468 37.66 1.27 4.88
CA ASN A 468 38.47 2.40 5.28
C ASN A 468 39.40 2.77 4.10
N ALA A 469 38.95 3.61 3.17
CA ALA A 469 39.86 4.37 2.32
C ALA A 469 39.13 5.52 1.62
N ASP A 470 39.78 6.68 1.64
CA ASP A 470 39.47 7.96 0.99
C ASP A 470 39.27 7.85 -0.54
N THR A 471 38.32 7.03 -0.96
CA THR A 471 37.97 6.77 -2.35
C THR A 471 36.73 7.58 -2.65
N ALA A 472 36.73 8.34 -3.75
CA ALA A 472 35.60 9.16 -4.15
C ALA A 472 34.29 8.36 -4.12
N GLY A 473 33.34 8.80 -3.28
CA GLY A 473 32.03 8.17 -3.14
C GLY A 473 31.77 7.37 -1.86
N GLN A 474 32.62 7.45 -0.82
CA GLN A 474 32.35 6.84 0.50
C GLN A 474 32.05 7.87 1.59
N LEU A 475 31.43 7.44 2.70
CA LEU A 475 31.29 8.28 3.90
C LEU A 475 32.58 8.26 4.70
N THR A 476 33.01 9.43 5.14
CA THR A 476 34.09 9.56 6.13
C THR A 476 33.61 9.01 7.49
N PRO A 477 34.53 8.58 8.38
CA PRO A 477 34.17 8.18 9.74
C PRO A 477 33.40 9.27 10.50
N GLN A 478 33.68 10.55 10.22
CA GLN A 478 32.98 11.68 10.82
C GLN A 478 31.54 11.81 10.32
N GLU A 479 31.31 11.69 9.01
CA GLU A 479 29.95 11.71 8.44
C GLU A 479 29.11 10.53 8.95
N TRP A 480 29.71 9.33 9.07
CA TRP A 480 29.05 8.17 9.65
C TRP A 480 28.71 8.37 11.13
N ALA A 481 29.65 8.88 11.92
CA ALA A 481 29.41 9.22 13.32
C ALA A 481 28.31 10.28 13.46
N GLY A 482 28.27 11.28 12.57
CA GLY A 482 27.22 12.30 12.53
C GLY A 482 25.85 11.70 12.23
N PHE A 483 25.75 10.78 11.27
CA PHE A 483 24.54 10.03 11.00
C PHE A 483 24.06 9.25 12.25
N LEU A 484 24.94 8.48 12.89
CA LEU A 484 24.61 7.73 14.09
C LEU A 484 24.28 8.61 15.30
N ALA A 485 24.87 9.80 15.41
CA ALA A 485 24.55 10.76 16.46
C ALA A 485 23.13 11.35 16.32
N ASN A 486 22.65 11.45 15.07
CA ASN A 486 21.30 11.90 14.74
C ASN A 486 20.24 10.79 14.81
N LEU A 487 20.65 9.52 14.92
CA LEU A 487 19.75 8.38 15.09
C LEU A 487 19.66 7.97 16.56
N ARG A 488 18.46 7.94 17.12
CA ARG A 488 18.18 7.51 18.49
C ARG A 488 17.18 6.36 18.50
N GLU A 489 17.39 5.45 19.42
CA GLU A 489 16.46 4.38 19.71
C GLU A 489 15.60 4.81 20.90
N ILE A 490 14.30 4.86 20.69
CA ILE A 490 13.32 5.16 21.74
C ILE A 490 12.86 3.82 22.30
N SER A 491 12.87 3.71 23.62
CA SER A 491 12.53 2.48 24.33
C SER A 491 11.62 2.77 25.52
N ASP A 492 10.79 1.81 25.85
CA ASP A 492 10.02 1.75 27.09
C ASP A 492 10.46 0.53 27.93
N LEU A 493 9.63 0.12 28.89
CA LEU A 493 9.91 -1.02 29.78
C LEU A 493 9.97 -2.37 29.03
N GLU A 494 9.34 -2.48 27.87
CA GLU A 494 9.31 -3.70 27.05
C GLU A 494 10.42 -3.71 25.98
N GLY A 495 11.23 -2.65 25.89
CA GLY A 495 12.37 -2.54 24.99
C GLY A 495 12.21 -1.42 23.95
N PRO A 496 12.86 -1.51 22.78
CA PRO A 496 12.74 -0.51 21.72
C PRO A 496 11.31 -0.43 21.15
N VAL A 497 10.85 0.79 20.83
CA VAL A 497 9.52 1.07 20.24
C VAL A 497 9.62 1.92 18.97
N ALA A 498 10.63 2.80 18.87
CA ALA A 498 10.82 3.67 17.70
C ALA A 498 12.30 3.92 17.37
N LEU A 499 12.55 4.24 16.10
CA LEU A 499 13.79 4.86 15.64
C LEU A 499 13.50 6.33 15.31
N GLU A 500 14.14 7.22 16.06
CA GLU A 500 14.08 8.67 15.91
C GLU A 500 15.29 9.14 15.11
N TYR A 501 15.06 9.74 13.94
CA TYR A 501 16.12 10.39 13.18
C TYR A 501 15.91 11.90 13.19
N ARG A 502 16.92 12.62 13.68
CA ARG A 502 16.94 14.08 13.70
C ARG A 502 17.57 14.59 12.41
N LEU A 503 16.79 15.28 11.58
CA LEU A 503 17.36 16.02 10.46
C LEU A 503 17.99 17.32 10.99
N PRO A 504 19.32 17.52 10.86
CA PRO A 504 19.92 18.79 11.23
C PRO A 504 19.37 19.90 10.34
N ALA A 505 19.13 21.08 10.91
CA ALA A 505 18.75 22.24 10.13
C ALA A 505 19.87 22.54 9.10
N PRO A 506 19.53 23.01 7.88
CA PRO A 506 20.52 23.56 6.98
C PRO A 506 21.34 24.62 7.73
N ALA A 507 22.66 24.63 7.58
CA ALA A 507 23.46 25.72 8.11
C ALA A 507 22.94 27.01 7.46
N ILE A 508 22.40 27.92 8.26
CA ILE A 508 22.07 29.27 7.79
C ILE A 508 23.43 29.93 7.60
N VAL A 509 23.93 29.95 6.35
CA VAL A 509 25.16 30.66 5.99
C VAL A 509 24.87 32.14 5.83
#